data_AF-A0A4P2QDB8-F1
#
_entry.id   AF-A0A4P2QDB8-F1
#
_cell.length_a   1.000
_cell.length_b   1.000
_cell.length_c   1.000
_cell.angle_alpha   90.00
_cell.angle_beta   90.00
_cell.angle_gamma   90.00
#
_symmetry.space_group_name_H-M   'P 1'
#
loop_
_entity.id
_entity.type
_entity.pdbx_description
1 polymer ?
#
loop_
_entity_poly.entity_id
_entity_poly.type
_entity_poly.pdbx_seq_one_letter_code
_entity_poly.pdbx_strand_id
1 'polypeptide(L)'
;MDYPGPVLRSLLAALVALALSPACTVGNVPSNALPMVRSRATSDLECADSEVQVEEQLGGRFQAIGCGRKAYYRAACEGLRCVVHDEGEAIVPWRDRPEPIATER
;
A
#
# COMPACT_ATOMS: atom_id res chain seq x y z
N MET A 1 14.29 -60.99 -8.30
CA MET A 1 13.22 -60.15 -7.71
C MET A 1 13.90 -59.35 -6.62
N ASP A 2 14.58 -58.26 -6.95
CA ASP A 2 14.05 -56.95 -7.38
C ASP A 2 13.41 -56.19 -6.22
N TYR A 3 14.05 -55.06 -5.88
CA TYR A 3 13.84 -54.14 -4.75
C TYR A 3 12.56 -53.30 -4.94
N PRO A 4 11.90 -52.80 -3.87
CA PRO A 4 12.27 -51.47 -3.37
C PRO A 4 12.21 -51.41 -1.83
N GLY A 5 13.11 -50.76 -1.09
CA GLY A 5 13.78 -49.48 -1.31
C GLY A 5 13.26 -48.50 -0.22
N PRO A 6 14.11 -47.73 0.49
CA PRO A 6 13.78 -46.91 1.68
C PRO A 6 12.84 -45.69 1.41
N VAL A 7 12.13 -45.69 0.28
CA VAL A 7 11.36 -44.57 -0.27
C VAL A 7 10.16 -44.18 0.62
N LEU A 8 9.64 -45.13 1.40
CA LEU A 8 8.44 -44.92 2.20
C LEU A 8 8.65 -43.94 3.37
N ARG A 9 9.88 -43.84 3.90
CA ARG A 9 10.22 -42.89 4.98
C ARG A 9 10.42 -41.46 4.49
N SER A 10 10.74 -41.28 3.21
CA SER A 10 11.05 -39.95 2.64
C SER A 10 9.80 -39.20 2.15
N LEU A 11 8.68 -39.90 1.92
CA LEU A 11 7.44 -39.28 1.46
C LEU A 11 6.70 -38.49 2.55
N LEU A 12 6.78 -38.92 3.81
CA LEU A 12 6.13 -38.23 4.93
C LEU A 12 6.82 -36.93 5.34
N ALA A 13 8.15 -36.82 5.13
CA ALA A 13 8.89 -35.59 5.42
C ALA A 13 8.64 -34.49 4.37
N ALA A 14 8.30 -34.87 3.12
CA ALA A 14 8.05 -33.93 2.04
C ALA A 14 6.69 -33.21 2.17
N LEU A 15 5.70 -33.85 2.82
CA LEU A 15 4.34 -33.27 2.97
C LEU A 15 4.25 -32.18 4.05
N VAL A 16 5.19 -32.12 5.00
CA VAL A 16 5.19 -31.10 6.07
C VAL A 16 5.86 -29.79 5.61
N ALA A 17 6.68 -29.82 4.55
CA ALA A 17 7.45 -28.67 4.09
C ALA A 17 6.70 -27.69 3.16
N LEU A 18 5.51 -28.05 2.65
CA LEU A 18 4.73 -27.17 1.75
C LEU A 18 3.71 -26.27 2.45
N ALA A 19 3.64 -26.27 3.79
CA ALA A 19 2.66 -25.48 4.55
C ALA A 19 3.16 -24.09 5.01
N LEU A 20 4.31 -23.61 4.54
CA LEU A 20 4.81 -22.25 4.85
C LEU A 20 5.02 -21.41 3.58
N SER A 21 3.92 -21.01 2.96
CA SER A 21 3.94 -19.89 2.01
C SER A 21 2.83 -18.88 2.28
N PRO A 22 2.80 -18.17 3.43
CA PRO A 22 2.13 -16.87 3.50
C PRO A 22 3.02 -15.81 2.84
N ALA A 23 3.52 -16.05 1.63
CA ALA A 23 4.31 -15.09 0.86
C ALA A 23 3.48 -14.38 -0.23
N CYS A 24 2.17 -14.61 -0.25
CA CYS A 24 1.22 -13.70 -0.89
C CYS A 24 0.80 -12.67 0.16
N THR A 25 1.72 -11.81 0.59
CA THR A 25 1.32 -10.56 1.22
C THR A 25 0.64 -9.73 0.14
N VAL A 26 -0.67 -9.92 0.02
CA VAL A 26 -1.61 -8.95 -0.53
C VAL A 26 -1.06 -7.58 -0.14
N GLY A 27 -0.74 -6.74 -1.13
CA GLY A 27 -0.11 -5.45 -0.90
C GLY A 27 -0.84 -4.77 0.25
N ASN A 28 -0.15 -4.65 1.39
CA ASN A 28 -0.65 -3.90 2.53
C ASN A 28 -0.70 -2.46 2.04
N VAL A 29 -1.80 -2.07 1.40
CA VAL A 29 -2.16 -0.68 1.30
C VAL A 29 -2.31 -0.26 2.75
N PRO A 30 -1.43 0.59 3.29
CA PRO A 30 -1.38 0.70 4.72
C PRO A 30 -2.63 1.47 5.12
N SER A 31 -3.40 0.89 6.03
CA SER A 31 -4.44 1.60 6.78
C SER A 31 -3.88 2.89 7.42
N ASN A 32 -2.55 2.95 7.59
CA ASN A 32 -1.80 4.15 8.01
C ASN A 32 -1.88 5.33 7.02
N ALA A 33 -2.17 5.11 5.74
CA ALA A 33 -2.27 6.17 4.73
C ALA A 33 -3.64 6.87 4.74
N LEU A 34 -4.71 6.19 5.19
CA LEU A 34 -6.07 6.73 5.27
C LEU A 34 -6.16 8.11 5.94
N PRO A 35 -5.58 8.37 7.12
CA PRO A 35 -5.65 9.70 7.74
C PRO A 35 -4.95 10.78 6.91
N MET A 36 -3.83 10.46 6.22
CA MET A 36 -3.17 11.42 5.33
C MET A 36 -4.00 11.72 4.10
N VAL A 37 -4.56 10.68 3.46
CA VAL A 37 -5.44 10.85 2.29
C VAL A 37 -6.66 11.67 2.66
N ARG A 38 -7.28 11.41 3.81
CA ARG A 38 -8.42 12.18 4.29
C ARG A 38 -8.06 13.65 4.51
N SER A 39 -6.97 13.92 5.22
CA SER A 39 -6.52 15.31 5.46
C SER A 39 -6.27 16.07 4.15
N ARG A 40 -5.63 15.44 3.17
CA ARG A 40 -5.45 16.02 1.83
C ARG A 40 -6.80 16.27 1.15
N ALA A 41 -7.67 15.26 1.14
CA ALA A 41 -8.98 15.34 0.52
C ALA A 41 -9.90 16.41 1.13
N THR A 42 -9.83 16.68 2.44
CA THR A 42 -10.59 17.79 3.04
C THR A 42 -10.19 19.15 2.46
N SER A 43 -8.90 19.33 2.15
CA SER A 43 -8.39 20.56 1.55
C SER A 43 -8.76 20.64 0.07
N ASP A 44 -8.56 19.55 -0.69
CA ASP A 44 -8.77 19.53 -2.14
C ASP A 44 -10.25 19.54 -2.53
N LEU A 45 -11.10 18.89 -1.73
CA LEU A 45 -12.55 18.90 -1.90
C LEU A 45 -13.21 20.08 -1.16
N GLU A 46 -12.43 20.92 -0.46
CA GLU A 46 -12.87 22.04 0.39
C GLU A 46 -14.13 21.67 1.22
N CYS A 47 -14.04 20.54 1.92
CA CYS A 47 -15.12 19.92 2.68
C CYS A 47 -14.73 19.78 4.14
N ALA A 48 -15.72 19.75 5.03
CA ALA A 48 -15.50 19.29 6.40
C ALA A 48 -15.05 17.82 6.42
N ASP A 49 -14.18 17.46 7.37
CA ASP A 49 -13.67 16.07 7.52
C ASP A 49 -14.80 15.04 7.65
N SER A 50 -15.87 15.39 8.35
CA SER A 50 -17.06 14.55 8.53
C SER A 50 -17.83 14.27 7.24
N GLU A 51 -17.66 15.09 6.21
CA GLU A 51 -18.34 14.97 4.92
C GLU A 51 -17.48 14.29 3.85
N VAL A 52 -16.22 13.98 4.17
CA VAL A 52 -15.29 13.29 3.27
C VAL A 52 -15.30 11.79 3.58
N GLN A 53 -15.75 11.00 2.61
CA GLN A 53 -15.60 9.55 2.64
C GLN A 53 -14.39 9.14 1.81
N VAL A 54 -13.53 8.32 2.38
CA VAL A 54 -12.35 7.77 1.70
C VAL A 54 -12.51 6.26 1.60
N GLU A 55 -12.46 5.74 0.37
CA GLU A 55 -12.50 4.33 0.06
C GLU A 55 -11.14 3.87 -0.48
N GLU A 56 -10.61 2.80 0.11
CA GLU A 56 -9.39 2.17 -0.36
C GLU A 56 -9.66 1.35 -1.63
N GLN A 57 -8.79 1.51 -2.61
CA GLN A 57 -8.84 0.81 -3.89
C GLN A 57 -7.59 -0.07 -4.05
N LEU A 58 -7.70 -1.07 -4.92
CA LEU A 58 -6.61 -1.99 -5.21
C LEU A 58 -5.35 -1.25 -5.71
N GLY A 59 -4.21 -1.64 -5.13
CA GLY A 59 -2.88 -1.19 -5.54
C GLY A 59 -2.42 0.13 -4.93
N GLY A 60 -2.86 0.45 -3.70
CA GLY A 60 -2.44 1.67 -3.00
C GLY A 60 -3.15 2.93 -3.50
N ARG A 61 -4.30 2.75 -4.17
CA ARG A 61 -5.13 3.84 -4.65
C ARG A 61 -6.21 4.13 -3.62
N PHE A 62 -6.64 5.37 -3.57
CA PHE A 62 -7.72 5.81 -2.70
C PHE A 62 -8.66 6.72 -3.49
N GLN A 63 -9.95 6.55 -3.26
CA GLN A 63 -10.98 7.42 -3.78
C GLN A 63 -11.55 8.24 -2.62
N ALA A 64 -11.58 9.55 -2.74
CA ALA A 64 -12.27 10.42 -1.79
C ALA A 64 -13.50 11.06 -2.45
N ILE A 65 -14.62 11.08 -1.74
CA ILE A 65 -15.89 11.65 -2.18
C ILE A 65 -16.39 12.58 -1.08
N GLY A 66 -16.72 13.82 -1.43
CA GLY A 66 -17.21 14.82 -0.48
C GLY A 66 -17.77 16.06 -1.19
N CYS A 67 -18.81 16.67 -0.62
CA CYS A 67 -19.49 17.87 -1.13
C CYS A 67 -19.81 17.86 -2.64
N GLY A 68 -20.15 16.69 -3.19
CA GLY A 68 -20.45 16.52 -4.62
C GLY A 68 -19.23 16.46 -5.54
N ARG A 69 -18.01 16.47 -5.00
CA ARG A 69 -16.75 16.30 -5.73
C ARG A 69 -16.14 14.93 -5.46
N LYS A 70 -15.31 14.46 -6.38
CA LYS A 70 -14.54 13.23 -6.27
C LYS A 70 -13.08 13.50 -6.61
N ALA A 71 -12.18 12.94 -5.83
CA ALA A 71 -10.75 12.99 -6.08
C ALA A 71 -10.13 11.61 -5.88
N TYR A 72 -9.04 11.35 -6.58
CA TYR A 72 -8.32 10.09 -6.52
C TYR A 72 -6.88 10.35 -6.12
N TYR A 73 -6.37 9.47 -5.26
CA TYR A 73 -5.04 9.57 -4.68
C TYR A 73 -4.30 8.25 -4.81
N ARG A 74 -2.97 8.31 -4.75
CA ARG A 74 -2.09 7.17 -4.58
C ARG A 74 -1.27 7.38 -3.33
N ALA A 75 -1.16 6.36 -2.49
CA ALA A 75 -0.22 6.36 -1.39
C ALA A 75 0.86 5.31 -1.61
N ALA A 76 2.10 5.72 -1.45
CA ALA A 76 3.25 4.83 -1.33
C ALA A 76 3.79 4.94 0.09
N CYS A 77 4.00 3.81 0.75
CA CYS A 77 4.51 3.80 2.12
C CYS A 77 5.75 2.94 2.22
N GLU A 78 6.74 3.47 2.93
CA GLU A 78 7.98 2.82 3.30
C GLU A 78 8.00 2.66 4.83
N GLY A 79 7.68 1.45 5.30
CA GLY A 79 7.49 1.18 6.72
C GLY A 79 6.31 1.97 7.31
N LEU A 80 6.60 2.88 8.24
CA LEU A 80 5.62 3.76 8.88
C LEU A 80 5.46 5.12 8.18
N ARG A 81 6.25 5.39 7.15
CA ARG A 81 6.22 6.67 6.43
C ARG A 81 5.40 6.51 5.17
N CYS A 82 4.31 7.25 5.07
CA CYS A 82 3.47 7.29 3.89
C CYS A 82 3.63 8.63 3.16
N VAL A 83 3.63 8.58 1.84
CA VAL A 83 3.55 9.76 0.98
C VAL A 83 2.31 9.60 0.11
N VAL A 84 1.47 10.64 0.10
CA VAL A 84 0.24 10.70 -0.70
C VAL A 84 0.48 11.62 -1.89
N HIS A 85 0.06 11.16 -3.05
CA HIS A 85 0.14 11.85 -4.34
C HIS A 85 -1.25 11.91 -4.97
N ASP A 86 -1.50 12.97 -5.73
CA ASP A 86 -2.71 13.10 -6.55
C ASP A 86 -2.66 12.12 -7.74
N GLU A 87 -3.81 11.74 -8.31
CA GLU A 87 -3.87 10.74 -9.39
C GLU A 87 -3.01 11.08 -10.63
N GLY A 88 -2.76 12.37 -10.86
CA GLY A 88 -1.92 12.89 -11.94
C GLY A 88 -0.52 13.35 -11.52
N GLU A 89 -0.18 13.32 -10.23
CA GLU A 89 1.12 13.75 -9.75
C GLU A 89 2.14 12.62 -9.92
N ALA A 90 3.28 12.92 -10.54
CA ALA A 90 4.36 11.95 -10.66
C ALA A 90 4.86 11.60 -9.25
N ILE A 91 4.79 10.32 -8.88
CA ILE A 91 5.37 9.81 -7.64
C ILE A 91 6.89 9.98 -7.77
N VAL A 92 7.46 10.99 -7.12
CA VAL A 92 8.91 11.19 -7.02
C VAL A 92 9.41 10.34 -5.84
N PRO A 93 10.17 9.26 -6.08
CA PRO A 93 10.75 8.47 -5.01
C PRO A 93 11.62 9.33 -4.10
N TRP A 94 11.71 8.98 -2.80
CA TRP A 94 12.48 9.77 -1.82
C TRP A 94 13.92 10.03 -2.27
N ARG A 95 14.55 9.04 -2.91
CA ARG A 95 15.91 9.13 -3.44
C ARG A 95 16.07 10.19 -4.54
N ASP A 96 15.01 10.47 -5.28
CA ASP A 96 15.03 11.36 -6.44
C ASP A 96 14.42 12.73 -6.11
N ARG A 97 14.13 13.01 -4.83
CA ARG A 97 13.62 14.30 -4.37
C ARG A 97 14.75 15.35 -4.39
N PRO A 98 14.56 16.50 -5.06
CA PRO A 98 15.54 17.59 -5.00
C PRO A 98 15.67 18.12 -3.57
N GLU A 99 16.89 18.48 -3.18
CA GLU A 99 17.15 19.01 -1.84
C GLU A 99 16.43 20.36 -1.64
N PRO A 100 15.86 20.62 -0.44
CA PRO A 100 15.18 21.88 -0.19
C PRO A 100 16.16 23.04 -0.37
N ILE A 101 15.80 23.98 -1.25
CA ILE A 101 16.58 25.19 -1.47
C ILE A 101 16.59 25.96 -0.14
N ALA A 102 17.78 26.13 0.44
CA ALA A 102 17.94 26.90 1.66
C ALA A 102 17.35 28.30 1.42
N THR A 103 16.29 28.64 2.13
CA THR A 103 15.74 29.98 2.12
C THR A 103 16.78 30.88 2.80
N GLU A 104 17.60 31.57 2.01
CA GLU A 104 18.46 32.64 2.53
C GLU A 104 17.55 33.70 3.15
N ARG A 105 17.69 33.88 4.47
CA ARG A 105 17.03 34.91 5.27
C ARG A 105 17.93 36.13 5.35
#